data_AF-A0A7S3JKI1-F1
#
_entry.id   AF-A0A7S3JKI1-F1
#
_cell.length_a   1.000
_cell.length_b   1.000
_cell.length_c   1.000
_cell.angle_alpha   90.00
_cell.angle_beta   90.00
_cell.angle_gamma   90.00
#
_symmetry.space_group_name_H-M   'P 1'
#
loop_
_entity.id
_entity.type
_entity.pdbx_description
1 polymer ?
#
loop_
_entity_poly.entity_id
_entity_poly.type
_entity_poly.pdbx_seq_one_letter_code
_entity_poly.pdbx_strand_id
1 'polypeptide(L)'
;EIENAGSYKNSKAVYQEAYNYFKTEEPELKEERLMILESWIAMEKEHGTESSYSDVKAKMPKRVKKRRKIKIIYDEQQEEEQNKEDEGGWEEFYDYIFPDDESQKRNLKILEMAHKWKQQAKTES
;
A
#
# COMPACT_ATOMS: atom_id res chain seq x y z
N GLU A 1 7.55 28.54 -23.89
CA GLU A 1 7.42 27.95 -22.54
C GLU A 1 5.98 27.62 -22.11
N ILE A 2 4.93 28.07 -22.80
CA ILE A 2 3.53 27.85 -22.38
C ILE A 2 2.99 26.45 -22.78
N GLU A 3 3.50 25.83 -23.85
CA GLU A 3 3.05 24.51 -24.32
C GLU A 3 3.33 23.37 -23.32
N ASN A 4 4.40 23.47 -22.53
CA ASN A 4 4.75 22.42 -21.57
C ASN A 4 3.82 22.37 -20.34
N ALA A 5 3.16 23.49 -20.00
CA ALA A 5 2.28 23.54 -18.83
C ALA A 5 0.99 22.73 -19.01
N GLY A 6 0.50 22.60 -20.25
CA GLY A 6 -0.66 21.76 -20.57
C GLY A 6 -0.32 20.28 -20.52
N SER A 7 0.82 19.90 -21.12
CA SER A 7 1.31 18.52 -21.13
C SER A 7 1.56 18.00 -19.71
N TYR A 8 2.26 18.78 -18.88
CA TYR A 8 2.57 18.43 -17.49
C TYR A 8 1.32 18.17 -16.64
N LYS A 9 0.29 19.03 -16.75
CA LYS A 9 -0.97 18.85 -16.01
C LYS A 9 -1.71 17.57 -16.43
N ASN A 10 -1.71 17.26 -17.73
CA ASN A 10 -2.33 16.05 -18.25
C ASN A 10 -1.58 14.80 -17.76
N SER A 11 -0.25 14.79 -17.84
CA SER A 11 0.57 13.69 -17.31
C SER A 11 0.31 13.48 -15.82
N LYS A 12 0.26 14.55 -15.03
CA LYS A 12 -0.07 14.47 -13.60
C LYS A 12 -1.45 13.85 -13.35
N ALA A 13 -2.45 14.24 -14.13
CA ALA A 13 -3.80 13.66 -14.03
C ALA A 13 -3.78 12.15 -14.30
N VAL A 14 -3.05 11.70 -15.33
CA VAL A 14 -2.91 10.27 -15.66
C VAL A 14 -2.23 9.49 -14.54
N TYR A 15 -1.14 9.99 -13.97
CA TYR A 15 -0.49 9.33 -12.82
C TYR A 15 -1.40 9.26 -11.60
N GLN A 16 -2.17 10.32 -11.34
CA GLN A 16 -3.11 10.35 -10.24
C GLN A 16 -4.26 9.35 -10.44
N GLU A 17 -4.79 9.24 -11.65
CA GLU A 17 -5.82 8.27 -12.01
C GLU A 17 -5.31 6.83 -11.87
N ALA A 18 -4.15 6.52 -12.44
CA ALA A 18 -3.51 5.22 -12.32
C ALA A 18 -3.24 4.84 -10.86
N TYR A 19 -2.74 5.79 -10.05
CA TYR A 19 -2.52 5.58 -8.64
C TYR A 19 -3.80 5.27 -7.87
N ASN A 20 -4.89 5.98 -8.19
CA ASN A 20 -6.19 5.74 -7.56
C ASN A 20 -6.77 4.39 -7.96
N TYR A 21 -6.62 4.00 -9.24
CA TYR A 21 -7.07 2.69 -9.73
C TYR A 21 -6.43 1.53 -8.95
N PHE A 22 -5.10 1.51 -8.81
CA PHE A 22 -4.42 0.49 -8.01
C PHE A 22 -4.66 0.61 -6.50
N LYS A 23 -5.22 1.73 -6.04
CA LYS A 23 -5.60 1.90 -4.64
C LYS A 23 -7.00 1.34 -4.36
N THR A 24 -7.95 1.52 -5.29
CA THR A 24 -9.36 1.19 -5.07
C THR A 24 -9.79 -0.09 -5.75
N GLU A 25 -9.44 -0.28 -7.01
CA GLU A 25 -9.91 -1.40 -7.83
C GLU A 25 -9.03 -2.64 -7.64
N GLU A 26 -7.70 -2.47 -7.62
CA GLU A 26 -6.72 -3.57 -7.61
C GLU A 26 -5.68 -3.42 -6.46
N PRO A 27 -6.11 -3.43 -5.18
CA PRO A 27 -5.23 -3.17 -4.03
C PRO A 27 -4.13 -4.22 -3.77
N GLU A 28 -4.23 -5.39 -4.37
CA GLU A 28 -3.22 -6.46 -4.35
C GLU A 28 -2.02 -6.16 -5.27
N LEU A 29 -2.20 -5.36 -6.31
CA LEU A 29 -1.19 -4.98 -7.31
C LEU A 29 -0.31 -3.83 -6.80
N LYS A 30 0.37 -4.10 -5.70
CA LYS A 30 1.14 -3.10 -4.96
C LYS A 30 2.47 -2.74 -5.63
N GLU A 31 3.04 -3.65 -6.41
CA GLU A 31 4.29 -3.41 -7.15
C GLU A 31 4.04 -2.44 -8.30
N GLU A 32 2.94 -2.62 -9.01
CA GLU A 32 2.46 -1.74 -10.07
C GLU A 32 2.16 -0.35 -9.52
N ARG A 33 1.45 -0.27 -8.38
CA ARG A 33 1.21 1.00 -7.69
C ARG A 33 2.51 1.72 -7.29
N LEU A 34 3.52 0.99 -6.84
CA LEU A 34 4.85 1.54 -6.55
C LEU A 34 5.53 2.06 -7.82
N MET A 35 5.51 1.30 -8.91
CA MET A 35 6.12 1.68 -10.19
C MET A 35 5.52 2.98 -10.75
N ILE A 36 4.20 3.16 -10.61
CA ILE A 36 3.51 4.41 -10.95
C ILE A 36 4.02 5.58 -10.10
N LEU A 37 4.20 5.40 -8.79
CA LEU A 37 4.73 6.44 -7.91
C LEU A 37 6.18 6.81 -8.24
N GLU A 38 7.04 5.82 -8.51
CA GLU A 38 8.44 6.07 -8.88
C GLU A 38 8.53 6.90 -10.17
N SER A 39 7.72 6.54 -11.16
CA SER A 39 7.63 7.27 -12.42
C SER A 39 7.08 8.70 -12.23
N TRP A 40 6.06 8.86 -11.37
CA TRP A 40 5.50 10.17 -11.05
C TRP A 40 6.54 11.05 -10.33
N ILE A 41 7.31 10.51 -9.38
CA ILE A 41 8.38 11.23 -8.70
C ILE A 41 9.46 11.69 -9.69
N ALA A 42 9.85 10.85 -10.64
CA ALA A 42 10.82 11.23 -11.67
C ALA A 42 10.32 12.41 -12.51
N MET A 43 9.05 12.37 -12.92
CA MET A 43 8.41 13.47 -13.67
C MET A 43 8.31 14.77 -12.84
N GLU A 44 7.91 14.68 -11.58
CA GLU A 44 7.83 15.84 -10.66
C GLU A 44 9.21 16.44 -10.36
N LYS A 45 10.27 15.63 -10.38
CA LYS A 45 11.65 16.11 -10.22
C LYS A 45 12.13 16.93 -11.42
N GLU A 46 11.69 16.59 -12.63
CA GLU A 46 12.10 17.26 -13.87
C GLU A 46 11.25 18.49 -14.21
N HIS A 47 9.93 18.41 -13.96
CA HIS A 47 8.97 19.41 -14.43
C HIS A 47 8.11 20.03 -13.33
N GLY A 48 8.15 19.46 -12.12
CA GLY A 48 7.30 19.86 -11.01
C GLY A 48 7.89 20.95 -10.13
N THR A 49 7.24 21.15 -8.98
CA THR A 49 7.67 22.05 -7.92
C THR A 49 8.16 21.24 -6.72
N GLU A 50 8.98 21.83 -5.86
CA GLU A 50 9.44 21.15 -4.63
C GLU A 50 8.26 20.66 -3.76
N SER A 51 7.18 21.46 -3.69
CA SER A 51 5.97 21.07 -2.96
C SER A 51 5.31 19.83 -3.57
N SER A 52 5.10 19.81 -4.89
CA SER A 52 4.45 18.68 -5.55
C SER A 52 5.31 17.41 -5.52
N TYR A 53 6.63 17.56 -5.65
CA TYR A 53 7.58 16.47 -5.44
C TYR A 53 7.48 15.88 -4.03
N SER A 54 7.46 16.74 -2.99
CA SER A 54 7.33 16.30 -1.59
C SER A 54 6.00 15.59 -1.35
N ASP A 55 4.90 16.07 -1.93
CA ASP A 55 3.57 15.45 -1.79
C ASP A 55 3.52 14.04 -2.37
N VAL A 56 4.14 13.82 -3.54
CA VAL A 56 4.19 12.48 -4.17
C VAL A 56 5.15 11.58 -3.39
N LYS A 57 6.31 12.11 -2.96
CA LYS A 57 7.26 11.36 -2.12
C LYS A 57 6.65 10.89 -0.80
N ALA A 58 5.77 11.68 -0.20
CA ALA A 58 5.05 11.31 1.02
C ALA A 58 4.11 10.11 0.84
N LYS A 59 3.73 9.75 -0.40
CA LYS A 59 2.89 8.59 -0.71
C LYS A 59 3.69 7.29 -0.87
N MET A 60 5.03 7.35 -0.88
CA MET A 60 5.87 6.18 -1.10
C MET A 60 5.64 5.09 -0.04
N PRO A 61 5.48 3.82 -0.45
CA PRO A 61 5.27 2.74 0.48
C PRO A 61 6.55 2.35 1.21
N LYS A 62 6.38 1.68 2.34
CA LYS A 62 7.46 0.97 3.04
C LYS A 62 7.47 -0.49 2.62
N ARG A 63 8.63 -0.98 2.19
CA ARG A 63 8.85 -2.40 1.90
C ARG A 63 9.03 -3.17 3.20
N VAL A 64 8.24 -4.22 3.41
CA VAL A 64 8.30 -5.11 4.57
C VAL A 64 8.41 -6.55 4.12
N LYS A 65 9.04 -7.41 4.93
CA LYS A 65 9.07 -8.86 4.71
C LYS A 65 7.93 -9.51 5.48
N LYS A 66 7.13 -10.33 4.82
CA LYS A 66 6.05 -11.11 5.41
C LYS A 66 6.24 -12.60 5.15
N ARG A 67 5.61 -13.42 5.99
CA ARG A 67 5.60 -14.88 5.87
C ARG A 67 4.17 -15.34 5.66
N ARG A 68 3.90 -16.11 4.61
CA ARG A 68 2.60 -16.78 4.38
C ARG A 68 2.79 -18.30 4.38
N LYS A 69 1.77 -19.03 4.82
CA LYS A 69 1.73 -20.49 4.68
C LYS A 69 1.45 -20.83 3.22
N ILE A 70 2.21 -21.75 2.64
CA ILE A 70 1.95 -22.28 1.30
C ILE A 70 0.85 -23.33 1.42
N LYS A 71 -0.14 -23.28 0.52
CA LYS A 71 -1.08 -24.39 0.35
C LYS A 71 -0.58 -25.27 -0.79
N ILE A 72 -0.25 -26.52 -0.51
CA ILE A 72 0.06 -27.50 -1.55
C ILE A 72 -1.27 -27.87 -2.19
N ILE A 73 -1.44 -27.56 -3.48
CA ILE A 73 -2.57 -28.03 -4.28
C ILE A 73 -2.09 -29.31 -4.96
N TYR A 74 -2.69 -30.44 -4.59
CA TYR A 74 -2.46 -31.71 -5.27
C TYR A 74 -3.30 -31.76 -6.55
N ASP A 75 -2.74 -32.23 -7.66
CA ASP A 75 -3.51 -32.51 -8.88
C ASP A 75 -4.59 -33.57 -8.59
N GLU A 76 -5.80 -33.32 -9.09
CA GLU A 76 -7.06 -34.06 -8.83
C GLU A 76 -7.10 -35.50 -9.36
N GLN A 77 -6.03 -36.29 -9.24
CA GLN A 77 -5.98 -37.68 -9.71
C GLN A 77 -5.71 -38.74 -8.64
N GLN A 78 -5.79 -38.40 -7.35
CA GLN A 78 -5.78 -39.40 -6.28
C GLN A 78 -6.86 -39.08 -5.25
N GLU A 79 -8.07 -39.59 -5.49
CA GLU A 79 -9.28 -39.39 -4.68
C GLU A 79 -9.35 -40.23 -3.40
N GLU A 80 -8.31 -40.97 -3.03
CA GLU A 80 -8.38 -41.88 -1.88
C GLU A 80 -7.16 -41.78 -0.96
N GLU A 81 -7.05 -40.68 -0.21
CA GLU A 81 -6.61 -40.72 1.20
C GLU A 81 -6.72 -39.34 1.88
N GLN A 82 -7.79 -39.21 2.68
CA GLN A 82 -7.86 -38.47 3.95
C GLN A 82 -7.02 -37.19 4.11
N ASN A 83 -7.72 -36.04 4.12
CA ASN A 83 -7.56 -34.97 5.12
C ASN A 83 -6.12 -34.73 5.65
N LYS A 84 -5.17 -34.55 4.75
CA LYS A 84 -3.92 -33.90 5.09
C LYS A 84 -3.99 -32.48 4.56
N GLU A 85 -4.32 -31.56 5.46
CA GLU A 85 -3.72 -30.23 5.41
C GLU A 85 -2.20 -30.42 5.48
N ASP A 86 -1.59 -30.91 4.39
CA ASP A 86 -0.14 -30.99 4.31
C ASP A 86 0.35 -29.56 4.37
N GLU A 87 0.95 -29.23 5.51
CA GLU A 87 1.48 -27.92 5.85
C GLU A 87 2.62 -27.58 4.87
N GLY A 88 2.24 -27.12 3.67
CA GLY A 88 3.15 -26.45 2.77
C GLY A 88 3.88 -25.36 3.55
N GLY A 89 5.21 -25.38 3.49
CA GLY A 89 6.05 -24.57 4.36
C GLY A 89 5.77 -23.06 4.32
N TRP A 90 6.59 -22.29 5.03
CA TRP A 90 6.46 -20.83 5.04
C TRP A 90 7.17 -20.21 3.84
N GLU A 91 6.46 -19.39 3.06
CA GLU A 91 7.06 -18.55 2.02
C GLU A 91 7.31 -17.13 2.55
N GLU A 92 8.54 -16.65 2.40
CA GLU A 92 8.88 -15.25 2.64
C GLU A 92 8.59 -14.43 1.37
N PHE A 93 7.73 -13.40 1.49
CA PHE A 93 7.42 -12.49 0.39
C PHE A 93 7.61 -11.03 0.82
N TYR A 94 7.92 -10.16 -0.14
CA TYR A 94 7.92 -8.72 0.09
C TYR A 94 6.51 -8.18 -0.06
N ASP A 95 6.13 -7.32 0.88
CA ASP A 95 4.87 -6.58 0.82
C ASP A 95 5.15 -5.09 0.95
N TYR A 96 4.24 -4.28 0.44
CA TYR A 96 4.31 -2.82 0.47
C TYR A 96 3.18 -2.26 1.32
N ILE A 97 3.53 -1.36 2.23
CA ILE A 97 2.57 -0.66 3.09
C ILE A 97 2.55 0.80 2.66
N PHE A 98 1.45 1.25 2.05
CA PHE A 98 1.29 2.65 1.66
C PHE A 98 0.80 3.49 2.85
N PRO A 99 1.32 4.73 3.02
CA PRO A 99 0.94 5.58 4.15
C PRO A 99 -0.53 5.99 4.18
N ASP A 100 -1.20 5.98 3.03
CA ASP A 100 -2.56 6.43 2.84
C ASP A 100 -3.61 5.30 2.88
N ASP A 101 -3.18 4.05 3.09
CA ASP A 101 -4.07 2.90 3.22
C ASP A 101 -4.81 2.92 4.56
N GLU A 102 -6.11 2.65 4.53
CA GLU A 102 -6.99 2.76 5.69
C GLU A 102 -6.72 1.73 6.80
N SER A 103 -6.06 0.62 6.47
CA SER A 103 -5.75 -0.44 7.43
C SER A 103 -4.88 0.06 8.59
N GLN A 104 -4.00 1.04 8.36
CA GLN A 104 -3.18 1.65 9.40
C GLN A 104 -3.99 2.57 10.33
N LYS A 105 -5.05 3.22 9.80
CA LYS A 105 -5.86 4.18 10.57
C LYS A 105 -6.70 3.51 11.67
N ARG A 106 -7.09 2.25 11.49
CA ARG A 106 -7.89 1.51 12.50
C ARG A 106 -7.12 1.26 13.79
N ASN A 107 -5.83 0.93 13.68
CA ASN A 107 -4.99 0.63 14.84
C ASN A 107 -4.70 1.89 15.69
N LEU A 108 -4.60 3.06 15.06
CA LEU A 108 -4.34 4.33 15.75
C LEU A 108 -5.54 4.79 16.60
N LYS A 109 -6.78 4.60 16.12
CA LYS A 109 -8.01 4.98 16.86
C LYS A 109 -8.14 4.28 18.20
N ILE A 110 -7.75 3.01 18.30
CA ILE A 110 -7.80 2.25 19.56
C ILE A 110 -6.84 2.85 20.58
N LEU A 111 -5.62 3.19 20.16
CA LEU A 111 -4.62 3.81 21.02
C LEU A 111 -5.03 5.21 21.48
N GLU A 112 -5.64 6.00 20.60
CA GLU A 112 -6.22 7.31 20.96
C GLU A 112 -7.33 7.18 22.00
N MET A 113 -8.24 6.22 21.85
CA MET A 113 -9.31 5.96 22.82
C MET A 113 -8.76 5.52 24.17
N ALA A 114 -7.76 4.63 24.19
CA ALA A 114 -7.09 4.21 25.42
C ALA A 114 -6.39 5.37 26.13
N HIS A 115 -5.74 6.27 25.36
CA HIS A 115 -5.11 7.46 25.91
C HIS A 115 -6.12 8.41 26.54
N LYS A 116 -7.25 8.65 25.87
CA LYS A 116 -8.37 9.46 26.40
C LYS A 116 -8.93 8.87 27.68
N TRP A 117 -9.16 7.56 27.74
CA TRP A 117 -9.62 6.88 28.95
C TRP A 117 -8.66 7.07 30.14
N LYS A 118 -7.35 6.91 29.90
CA LYS A 118 -6.33 7.14 30.94
C LYS A 118 -6.29 8.59 31.43
N GLN A 119 -6.55 9.56 30.56
CA GLN A 119 -6.62 10.97 30.95
C GLN A 119 -7.84 11.25 31.82
N GLN A 120 -9.01 10.74 31.41
CA GLN A 120 -10.27 10.88 32.18
C GLN A 120 -10.14 10.28 33.59
N ALA A 121 -9.58 9.08 33.70
CA ALA A 121 -9.33 8.41 34.98
C ALA A 121 -8.36 9.16 35.90
N LYS A 122 -7.49 10.04 35.37
CA LYS A 122 -6.57 10.87 36.17
C LYS A 122 -7.21 12.17 36.65
N THR A 123 -8.19 12.69 35.91
CA THR A 123 -8.95 13.90 36.28
C THR A 123 -10.07 13.63 37.28
N GLU A 124 -10.53 12.38 37.39
CA GLU A 124 -11.57 11.95 38.35
C GLU A 124 -11.01 11.47 39.70
N SER A 125 -9.69 11.50 39.88
CA SER A 125 -9.00 11.29 41.17
C SER A 125 -8.43 12.59 41.70
#